data_AF-A0A2S6RY65-F1
#
_entry.id   AF-A0A2S6RY65-F1
#
_cell.length_a   1.000
_cell.length_b   1.000
_cell.length_c   1.000
_cell.angle_alpha   90.00
_cell.angle_beta   90.00
_cell.angle_gamma   90.00
#
_symmetry.space_group_name_H-M   'P 1'
#
loop_
_entity.id
_entity.type
_entity.pdbx_description
1 polymer ?
#
loop_
_entity_poly.entity_id
_entity_poly.type
_entity_poly.pdbx_seq_one_letter_code
_entity_poly.pdbx_strand_id
1 'polypeptide(L)'
;MKKCIFLIITAALFFLFEKDIDAKDHMEVLWETEKVFELPESVIFDKENSVLYVSSITDHPFKKDGTGYISKVDLDGNVISLKWIKNLNAPKGLTISNNKLYIADVDELVEVDIASEKITNKYKGYGSVCMNDVTHDKYGNVYVGDTYTDTIYRLNQFGQLPVWYYSPQLAPNGLHIDDEDGNLIVASWGGVMEGWGTPELQGSLKSIN
;
A
#
# COMPACT_ATOMS: atom_id res chain seq x y z
N MET A 1 67.36 -21.88 -21.21
CA MET A 1 66.64 -20.61 -21.50
C MET A 1 65.18 -20.95 -21.75
N LYS A 2 64.29 -20.26 -21.02
CA LYS A 2 62.84 -20.48 -20.92
C LYS A 2 62.14 -20.35 -22.28
N LYS A 3 61.07 -21.14 -22.49
CA LYS A 3 59.83 -20.83 -23.24
C LYS A 3 59.07 -22.15 -23.48
N CYS A 4 57.76 -22.28 -23.39
CA CYS A 4 56.66 -21.53 -22.79
C CYS A 4 55.50 -22.53 -22.90
N ILE A 5 54.88 -22.91 -21.79
CA ILE A 5 53.70 -23.79 -21.78
C ILE A 5 52.52 -22.93 -22.24
N PHE A 6 51.92 -23.26 -23.38
CA PHE A 6 50.63 -22.71 -23.79
C PHE A 6 49.53 -23.59 -23.18
N LEU A 7 48.98 -23.15 -22.06
CA LEU A 7 47.76 -23.71 -21.48
C LEU A 7 46.59 -23.07 -22.23
N ILE A 8 45.93 -23.84 -23.10
CA ILE A 8 44.68 -23.41 -23.74
C ILE A 8 43.58 -23.56 -22.68
N ILE A 9 43.23 -22.45 -22.02
CA ILE A 9 42.03 -22.36 -21.21
C ILE A 9 40.87 -22.17 -22.18
N THR A 10 40.13 -23.24 -22.46
CA THR A 10 38.81 -23.16 -23.09
C THR A 10 37.87 -22.44 -22.13
N ALA A 11 37.67 -21.14 -22.36
CA ALA A 11 36.58 -20.39 -21.76
C ALA A 11 35.26 -20.92 -22.34
N ALA A 12 34.57 -21.78 -21.58
CA ALA A 12 33.18 -22.10 -21.87
C ALA A 12 32.36 -20.84 -21.57
N LEU A 13 32.01 -20.08 -22.63
CA LEU A 13 30.97 -19.07 -22.53
C LEU A 13 29.66 -19.80 -22.23
N PHE A 14 29.29 -19.83 -20.95
CA PHE A 14 27.90 -20.05 -20.56
C PHE A 14 27.12 -18.82 -21.00
N PHE A 15 26.58 -18.86 -22.21
CA PHE A 15 25.45 -18.01 -22.56
C PHE A 15 24.28 -18.46 -21.68
N LEU A 16 24.09 -17.76 -20.57
CA LEU A 16 22.82 -17.73 -19.86
C LEU A 16 21.83 -17.16 -20.88
N PHE A 17 21.03 -18.02 -21.49
CA PHE A 17 19.81 -17.57 -22.14
C PHE A 17 18.95 -17.03 -21.00
N GLU A 18 18.83 -15.71 -20.92
CA GLU A 18 17.72 -15.08 -20.22
C GLU A 18 16.46 -15.65 -20.87
N LYS A 19 15.77 -16.54 -20.14
CA LYS A 19 14.40 -16.86 -20.49
C LYS A 19 13.65 -15.58 -20.28
N ASP A 20 13.30 -14.91 -21.36
CA ASP A 20 12.23 -13.93 -21.35
C ASP A 20 11.01 -14.66 -20.75
N ILE A 21 10.69 -14.32 -19.49
CA ILE A 21 9.45 -14.77 -18.86
C ILE A 21 8.36 -13.95 -19.54
N ASP A 22 7.81 -14.49 -20.63
CA ASP A 22 6.67 -13.89 -21.30
C ASP A 22 5.43 -14.10 -20.45
N ALA A 23 5.12 -13.12 -19.60
CA ALA A 23 3.96 -13.16 -18.72
C ALA A 23 2.61 -12.96 -19.45
N LYS A 24 2.62 -12.69 -20.78
CA LYS A 24 1.42 -12.29 -21.51
C LYS A 24 0.31 -13.34 -21.53
N ASP A 25 0.64 -14.62 -21.39
CA ASP A 25 -0.32 -15.73 -21.51
C ASP A 25 -0.42 -16.61 -20.24
N HIS A 26 0.06 -16.13 -19.08
CA HIS A 26 0.14 -16.91 -17.83
C HIS A 26 -0.74 -16.40 -16.68
N MET A 27 -1.67 -15.48 -16.94
CA MET A 27 -2.64 -15.06 -15.92
C MET A 27 -3.88 -15.96 -15.98
N GLU A 28 -4.15 -16.67 -14.89
CA GLU A 28 -5.42 -17.36 -14.66
C GLU A 28 -6.11 -16.81 -13.41
N VAL A 29 -7.43 -16.76 -13.45
CA VAL A 29 -8.22 -16.44 -12.24
C VAL A 29 -8.23 -17.68 -11.37
N LEU A 30 -7.57 -17.62 -10.21
CA LEU A 30 -7.60 -18.70 -9.22
C LEU A 30 -8.97 -18.78 -8.54
N TRP A 31 -9.48 -17.62 -8.11
CA TRP A 31 -10.83 -17.45 -7.57
C TRP A 31 -11.21 -15.96 -7.63
N GLU A 32 -12.49 -15.68 -7.46
CA GLU A 32 -13.04 -14.34 -7.26
C GLU A 32 -14.10 -14.39 -6.16
N THR A 33 -14.24 -13.31 -5.38
CA THR A 33 -15.34 -13.22 -4.42
C THR A 33 -16.66 -12.95 -5.14
N GLU A 34 -17.78 -13.14 -4.47
CA GLU A 34 -19.04 -12.52 -4.92
C GLU A 34 -18.91 -11.00 -5.00
N LYS A 35 -19.68 -10.36 -5.88
CA LYS A 35 -19.69 -8.89 -6.06
C LYS A 35 -20.50 -8.19 -4.98
N VAL A 36 -20.00 -8.23 -3.74
CA VAL A 36 -20.70 -7.72 -2.55
C VAL A 36 -20.09 -6.44 -1.95
N PHE A 37 -18.89 -6.06 -2.35
CA PHE A 37 -18.19 -4.89 -1.82
C PHE A 37 -18.69 -3.58 -2.42
N GLU A 38 -18.72 -2.52 -1.60
CA GLU A 38 -19.16 -1.18 -1.97
C GLU A 38 -17.93 -0.28 -2.18
N LEU A 39 -17.55 -0.06 -3.44
CA LEU A 39 -16.33 0.69 -3.82
C LEU A 39 -15.08 0.18 -3.08
N PRO A 40 -14.67 -1.09 -3.29
CA PRO A 40 -13.45 -1.59 -2.70
C PRO A 40 -12.23 -0.83 -3.25
N GLU A 41 -11.23 -0.58 -2.40
CA GLU A 41 -10.07 0.24 -2.80
C GLU A 41 -8.72 -0.45 -2.58
N SER A 42 -8.51 -1.10 -1.43
CA SER A 42 -7.26 -1.79 -1.10
C SER A 42 -7.52 -3.17 -0.51
N VAL A 43 -6.53 -4.04 -0.63
CA VAL A 43 -6.49 -5.37 -0.02
C VAL A 43 -5.11 -5.62 0.60
N ILE A 44 -5.08 -6.19 1.80
CA ILE A 44 -3.84 -6.64 2.44
C ILE A 44 -3.96 -8.07 2.97
N PHE A 45 -2.89 -8.84 2.85
CA PHE A 45 -2.79 -10.19 3.41
C PHE A 45 -2.28 -10.17 4.84
N ASP A 46 -3.06 -10.74 5.74
CA ASP A 46 -2.62 -11.09 7.09
C ASP A 46 -2.11 -12.53 7.10
N LYS A 47 -0.78 -12.67 7.10
CA LYS A 47 -0.11 -13.96 7.13
C LYS A 47 -0.33 -14.74 8.41
N GLU A 48 -0.46 -14.06 9.55
CA GLU A 48 -0.60 -14.71 10.86
C GLU A 48 -1.97 -15.38 10.97
N ASN A 49 -3.02 -14.69 10.50
CA ASN A 49 -4.39 -15.19 10.54
C ASN A 49 -4.84 -15.90 9.25
N SER A 50 -4.02 -15.89 8.20
CA SER A 50 -4.31 -16.48 6.88
C SER A 50 -5.61 -15.94 6.26
N VAL A 51 -5.77 -14.61 6.26
CA VAL A 51 -6.94 -13.90 5.73
C VAL A 51 -6.53 -12.66 4.95
N LEU A 52 -7.46 -12.16 4.14
CA LEU A 52 -7.35 -10.87 3.46
C LEU A 52 -8.26 -9.84 4.14
N TYR A 53 -7.77 -8.62 4.28
CA TYR A 53 -8.57 -7.47 4.67
C TYR A 53 -8.81 -6.56 3.46
N VAL A 54 -10.06 -6.19 3.21
CA VAL A 54 -10.45 -5.37 2.05
C VAL A 54 -11.12 -4.09 2.53
N SER A 55 -10.61 -2.93 2.14
CA SER A 55 -11.24 -1.64 2.46
C SER A 55 -12.39 -1.32 1.50
N SER A 56 -13.41 -0.61 1.98
CA SER A 56 -14.59 -0.22 1.19
C SER A 56 -15.06 1.19 1.55
N ILE A 57 -15.14 2.06 0.54
CA ILE A 57 -15.43 3.50 0.68
C ILE A 57 -16.92 3.83 0.78
N THR A 58 -17.80 2.99 0.22
CA THR A 58 -19.27 3.12 0.16
C THR A 58 -19.89 4.30 -0.61
N ASP A 59 -19.35 5.52 -0.56
CA ASP A 59 -19.92 6.68 -1.29
C ASP A 59 -18.87 7.51 -2.04
N HIS A 60 -18.13 8.37 -1.34
CA HIS A 60 -17.15 9.27 -1.94
C HIS A 60 -15.83 9.26 -1.15
N PRO A 61 -14.65 9.26 -1.79
CA PRO A 61 -13.34 9.14 -1.13
C PRO A 61 -12.97 10.27 -0.14
N PHE A 62 -13.75 11.35 -0.07
CA PHE A 62 -13.54 12.48 0.86
C PHE A 62 -14.61 12.57 1.96
N LYS A 63 -15.65 11.73 1.88
CA LYS A 63 -16.81 11.87 2.74
C LYS A 63 -16.51 11.30 4.12
N LYS A 64 -16.88 12.06 5.16
CA LYS A 64 -16.73 11.68 6.56
C LYS A 64 -18.07 11.37 7.20
N ASP A 65 -18.69 10.28 6.76
CA ASP A 65 -20.04 9.90 7.17
C ASP A 65 -20.12 8.62 8.00
N GLY A 66 -19.00 7.97 8.28
CA GLY A 66 -18.95 6.75 9.07
C GLY A 66 -19.54 5.52 8.36
N THR A 67 -19.74 5.55 7.04
CA THR A 67 -20.35 4.45 6.29
C THR A 67 -19.37 3.39 5.80
N GLY A 68 -18.09 3.76 5.65
CA GLY A 68 -17.01 2.87 5.22
C GLY A 68 -16.69 1.75 6.20
N TYR A 69 -16.08 0.68 5.68
CA TYR A 69 -15.79 -0.53 6.44
C TYR A 69 -14.58 -1.31 5.90
N ILE A 70 -14.06 -2.24 6.72
CA ILE A 70 -13.11 -3.28 6.31
C ILE A 70 -13.85 -4.63 6.30
N SER A 71 -13.66 -5.40 5.24
CA SER A 71 -14.12 -6.78 5.10
C SER A 71 -13.01 -7.77 5.46
N LYS A 72 -13.38 -8.98 5.88
CA LYS A 72 -12.47 -10.11 6.11
C LYS A 72 -12.83 -11.23 5.14
N VAL A 73 -11.86 -11.70 4.36
CA VAL A 73 -12.00 -12.73 3.31
C VAL A 73 -10.97 -13.82 3.55
N ASP A 74 -11.30 -15.08 3.26
CA ASP A 74 -10.29 -16.15 3.27
C ASP A 74 -9.43 -16.18 1.99
N LEU A 75 -8.50 -17.13 1.91
CA LEU A 75 -7.61 -17.29 0.77
C LEU A 75 -8.23 -18.06 -0.41
N ASP A 76 -9.50 -18.45 -0.31
CA ASP A 76 -10.29 -19.11 -1.36
C ASP A 76 -11.36 -18.17 -1.93
N GLY A 77 -11.41 -16.92 -1.49
CA GLY A 77 -12.35 -15.90 -1.95
C GLY A 77 -13.70 -15.88 -1.22
N ASN A 78 -13.87 -16.66 -0.16
CA ASN A 78 -15.09 -16.61 0.64
C ASN A 78 -15.05 -15.41 1.60
N VAL A 79 -16.13 -14.64 1.62
CA VAL A 79 -16.28 -13.51 2.53
C VAL A 79 -16.64 -14.03 3.93
N ILE A 80 -15.65 -14.04 4.83
CA ILE A 80 -15.83 -14.43 6.24
C ILE A 80 -16.74 -13.42 6.96
N SER A 81 -16.49 -12.12 6.75
CA SER A 81 -17.29 -11.04 7.32
C SER A 81 -17.22 -9.81 6.43
N LEU A 82 -18.35 -9.45 5.83
CA LEU A 82 -18.42 -8.30 4.91
C LEU A 82 -18.13 -6.96 5.61
N LYS A 83 -18.61 -6.77 6.84
CA LYS A 83 -18.39 -5.52 7.60
C LYS A 83 -17.73 -5.85 8.92
N TRP A 84 -16.47 -6.30 8.86
CA TRP A 84 -15.66 -6.73 10.02
C TRP A 84 -15.33 -5.52 10.93
N ILE A 85 -14.72 -4.47 10.37
CA ILE A 85 -14.55 -3.18 11.06
C ILE A 85 -15.48 -2.15 10.42
N LYS A 86 -16.22 -1.41 11.24
CA LYS A 86 -17.27 -0.46 10.81
C LYS A 86 -16.98 0.94 11.34
N ASN A 87 -17.83 1.90 10.97
CA ASN A 87 -17.76 3.29 11.44
C ASN A 87 -16.44 3.99 11.02
N LEU A 88 -15.98 3.65 9.82
CA LEU A 88 -14.91 4.35 9.10
C LEU A 88 -15.55 5.31 8.10
N ASN A 89 -14.82 6.31 7.65
CA ASN A 89 -15.34 7.31 6.72
C ASN A 89 -15.29 6.80 5.27
N ALA A 90 -14.09 6.79 4.70
CA ALA A 90 -13.79 6.32 3.35
C ALA A 90 -12.39 5.65 3.40
N PRO A 91 -12.31 4.45 3.99
CA PRO A 91 -11.04 3.75 4.20
C PRO A 91 -10.44 3.33 2.85
N LYS A 92 -9.13 3.49 2.73
CA LYS A 92 -8.37 3.21 1.51
C LYS A 92 -7.23 2.25 1.80
N GLY A 93 -5.98 2.68 1.69
CA GLY A 93 -4.82 1.83 1.90
C GLY A 93 -4.67 1.30 3.31
N LEU A 94 -3.99 0.15 3.39
CA LEU A 94 -3.92 -0.72 4.54
C LEU A 94 -2.48 -1.18 4.76
N THR A 95 -2.01 -1.19 6.00
CA THR A 95 -0.80 -1.91 6.38
C THR A 95 -1.00 -2.66 7.70
N ILE A 96 -0.30 -3.78 7.86
CA ILE A 96 -0.24 -4.51 9.13
C ILE A 96 1.14 -4.30 9.74
N SER A 97 1.20 -3.86 10.98
CA SER A 97 2.44 -3.71 11.75
C SER A 97 2.18 -4.05 13.21
N ASN A 98 3.04 -4.90 13.80
CA ASN A 98 2.94 -5.32 15.20
C ASN A 98 1.54 -5.81 15.62
N ASN A 99 0.94 -6.69 14.81
CA ASN A 99 -0.41 -7.27 15.01
C ASN A 99 -1.56 -6.24 15.04
N LYS A 100 -1.33 -5.07 14.44
CA LYS A 100 -2.33 -4.02 14.27
C LYS A 100 -2.53 -3.72 12.80
N LEU A 101 -3.77 -3.49 12.41
CA LEU A 101 -4.13 -2.99 11.10
C LEU A 101 -4.20 -1.46 11.16
N TYR A 102 -3.45 -0.80 10.29
CA TYR A 102 -3.48 0.65 10.10
C TYR A 102 -4.16 0.99 8.78
N ILE A 103 -5.04 1.99 8.81
CA ILE A 103 -5.97 2.29 7.72
C ILE A 103 -5.92 3.79 7.42
N ALA A 104 -5.73 4.16 6.15
CA ALA A 104 -5.91 5.53 5.69
C ALA A 104 -7.40 5.87 5.56
N ASP A 105 -7.91 6.76 6.41
CA ASP A 105 -9.33 7.11 6.48
C ASP A 105 -9.56 8.62 6.38
N VAL A 106 -9.57 9.12 5.14
CA VAL A 106 -9.73 10.54 4.75
C VAL A 106 -8.67 11.48 5.33
N ASP A 107 -8.73 11.84 6.60
CA ASP A 107 -7.74 12.70 7.25
C ASP A 107 -7.24 12.13 8.59
N GLU A 108 -7.52 10.86 8.82
CA GLU A 108 -7.15 10.11 10.02
C GLU A 108 -6.45 8.81 9.62
N LEU A 109 -5.39 8.47 10.36
CA LEU A 109 -4.84 7.13 10.38
C LEU A 109 -5.56 6.35 11.48
N VAL A 110 -6.33 5.33 11.11
CA VAL A 110 -7.08 4.51 12.05
C VAL A 110 -6.26 3.28 12.41
N GLU A 111 -6.19 2.97 13.71
CA GLU A 111 -5.54 1.78 14.24
C GLU A 111 -6.61 0.79 14.73
N VAL A 112 -6.51 -0.45 14.27
CA VAL A 112 -7.34 -1.58 14.70
C VAL A 112 -6.46 -2.64 15.33
N ASP A 113 -6.82 -3.06 16.54
CA ASP A 113 -6.27 -4.27 17.14
C ASP A 113 -6.96 -5.49 16.52
N ILE A 114 -6.18 -6.31 15.82
CA ILE A 114 -6.71 -7.43 15.03
C ILE A 114 -7.30 -8.51 15.94
N ALA A 115 -6.66 -8.78 17.08
CA ALA A 115 -7.07 -9.84 18.00
C ALA A 115 -8.41 -9.55 18.69
N SER A 116 -8.65 -8.31 19.08
CA SER A 116 -9.90 -7.87 19.72
C SER A 116 -10.94 -7.31 18.75
N GLU A 117 -10.58 -7.16 17.47
CA GLU A 117 -11.42 -6.64 16.38
C GLU A 117 -11.97 -5.24 16.68
N LYS A 118 -11.14 -4.38 17.28
CA LYS A 118 -11.54 -3.05 17.74
C LYS A 118 -10.65 -1.95 17.19
N ILE A 119 -11.29 -0.84 16.81
CA ILE A 119 -10.59 0.43 16.62
C ILE A 119 -10.05 0.86 18.00
N THR A 120 -8.73 0.94 18.12
CA THR A 120 -8.03 1.33 19.36
C THR A 120 -7.65 2.79 19.35
N ASN A 121 -7.34 3.36 18.19
CA ASN A 121 -6.96 4.76 18.03
C ASN A 121 -7.40 5.34 16.68
N LYS A 122 -7.54 6.66 16.64
CA LYS A 122 -7.62 7.45 15.42
C LYS A 122 -6.66 8.63 15.54
N TYR A 123 -5.67 8.71 14.65
CA TYR A 123 -4.64 9.73 14.68
C TYR A 123 -4.91 10.79 13.61
N LYS A 124 -5.12 12.04 14.02
CA LYS A 124 -5.45 13.13 13.10
C LYS A 124 -4.19 13.65 12.37
N GLY A 125 -4.24 13.68 11.04
CA GLY A 125 -3.25 14.39 10.24
C GLY A 125 -3.65 15.86 10.08
N TYR A 126 -2.96 16.77 10.75
CA TYR A 126 -3.28 18.20 10.62
C TYR A 126 -2.98 18.68 9.19
N GLY A 127 -3.98 19.32 8.56
CA GLY A 127 -3.91 19.78 7.18
C GLY A 127 -4.21 18.70 6.13
N SER A 128 -4.42 17.44 6.54
CA SER A 128 -4.77 16.35 5.63
C SER A 128 -6.18 16.52 5.07
N VAL A 129 -6.36 16.10 3.83
CA VAL A 129 -7.61 16.16 3.06
C VAL A 129 -8.00 14.78 2.53
N CYS A 130 -7.02 13.97 2.12
CA CYS A 130 -7.26 12.66 1.52
C CYS A 130 -6.03 11.74 1.64
N MET A 131 -5.85 11.16 2.82
CA MET A 131 -4.97 10.02 3.04
C MET A 131 -5.37 8.88 2.13
N ASN A 132 -4.44 8.42 1.28
CA ASN A 132 -4.68 7.35 0.32
C ASN A 132 -4.08 6.03 0.77
N ASP A 133 -2.76 5.94 0.90
CA ASP A 133 -2.10 4.69 1.22
C ASP A 133 -1.21 4.76 2.47
N VAL A 134 -1.03 3.60 3.10
CA VAL A 134 -0.29 3.42 4.35
C VAL A 134 0.74 2.30 4.17
N THR A 135 1.95 2.52 4.67
CA THR A 135 2.99 1.49 4.75
C THR A 135 3.68 1.52 6.11
N HIS A 136 4.51 0.54 6.40
CA HIS A 136 5.40 0.53 7.56
C HIS A 136 6.83 0.16 7.16
N ASP A 137 7.80 0.60 7.97
CA ASP A 137 9.20 0.16 7.82
C ASP A 137 9.48 -1.09 8.67
N LYS A 138 10.64 -1.72 8.47
CA LYS A 138 11.13 -2.84 9.29
C LYS A 138 11.23 -2.59 10.79
N TYR A 139 11.14 -1.35 11.25
CA TYR A 139 11.13 -0.99 12.67
C TYR A 139 9.71 -0.78 13.20
N GLY A 140 8.69 -0.97 12.36
CA GLY A 140 7.28 -0.81 12.67
C GLY A 140 6.80 0.64 12.66
N ASN A 141 7.59 1.60 12.14
CA ASN A 141 7.12 2.97 11.97
C ASN A 141 6.10 3.02 10.84
N VAL A 142 4.97 3.68 11.08
CA VAL A 142 3.85 3.74 10.12
C VAL A 142 3.84 5.09 9.41
N TYR A 143 3.70 5.05 8.09
CA TYR A 143 3.69 6.19 7.19
C TYR A 143 2.39 6.21 6.41
N VAL A 144 1.78 7.36 6.25
CA VAL A 144 0.54 7.53 5.47
C VAL A 144 0.65 8.73 4.55
N GLY A 145 0.32 8.50 3.28
CA GLY A 145 0.41 9.51 2.22
C GLY A 145 -0.93 10.19 2.00
N ASP A 146 -0.93 11.50 1.84
CA ASP A 146 -2.08 12.29 1.43
C ASP A 146 -1.88 12.82 0.01
N THR A 147 -2.73 12.34 -0.90
CA THR A 147 -2.61 12.62 -2.34
C THR A 147 -2.72 14.11 -2.65
N TYR A 148 -3.65 14.82 -2.02
CA TYR A 148 -4.02 16.18 -2.44
C TYR A 148 -3.18 17.26 -1.79
N THR A 149 -2.45 16.91 -0.74
CA THR A 149 -1.55 17.82 -0.03
C THR A 149 -0.08 17.53 -0.29
N ASP A 150 0.23 16.59 -1.20
CA ASP A 150 1.60 16.21 -1.56
C ASP A 150 2.47 15.81 -0.34
N THR A 151 1.83 15.20 0.66
CA THR A 151 2.41 15.04 2.00
C THR A 151 2.44 13.59 2.43
N ILE A 152 3.51 13.17 3.11
CA ILE A 152 3.58 11.92 3.87
C ILE A 152 3.68 12.27 5.35
N TYR A 153 2.82 11.68 6.15
CA TYR A 153 2.84 11.77 7.61
C TYR A 153 3.46 10.51 8.19
N ARG A 154 4.02 10.62 9.40
CA ARG A 154 4.55 9.47 10.15
C ARG A 154 4.03 9.46 11.57
N LEU A 155 3.47 8.34 11.99
CA LEU A 155 3.03 8.16 13.37
C LEU A 155 4.26 8.14 14.28
N ASN A 156 4.29 9.04 15.27
CA ASN A 156 5.38 9.11 16.24
C ASN A 156 5.04 8.35 17.53
N GLN A 157 6.06 8.10 18.35
CA GLN A 157 5.93 7.38 19.63
C GLN A 157 5.02 8.06 20.67
N PHE A 158 4.62 9.32 20.43
CA PHE A 158 3.72 10.07 21.31
C PHE A 158 2.25 10.00 20.86
N GLY A 159 1.94 9.19 19.84
CA GLY A 159 0.59 9.05 19.30
C GLY A 159 0.15 10.29 18.49
N GLN A 160 1.10 10.99 17.88
CA GLN A 160 0.82 12.12 16.99
C GLN A 160 1.21 11.77 15.56
N LEU A 161 0.55 12.41 14.59
CA LEU A 161 0.77 12.19 13.16
C LEU A 161 1.28 13.47 12.49
N PRO A 162 2.52 13.92 12.79
CA PRO A 162 3.12 15.08 12.14
C PRO A 162 3.49 14.79 10.67
N VAL A 163 3.63 15.87 9.90
CA VAL A 163 4.24 15.80 8.56
C VAL A 163 5.67 15.26 8.70
N TRP A 164 5.97 14.23 7.93
CA TRP A 164 7.30 13.64 7.84
C TRP A 164 8.02 14.10 6.59
N TYR A 165 7.31 14.14 5.46
CA TYR A 165 7.87 14.56 4.18
C TYR A 165 6.82 15.33 3.38
N TYR A 166 7.28 16.34 2.65
CA TYR A 166 6.48 17.11 1.72
C TYR A 166 7.36 17.44 0.51
N SER A 167 6.80 17.27 -0.69
CA SER A 167 7.42 17.76 -1.92
C SER A 167 6.31 18.10 -2.91
N PRO A 168 6.32 19.28 -3.55
CA PRO A 168 5.34 19.59 -4.58
C PRO A 168 5.21 18.48 -5.63
N GLN A 169 3.97 18.19 -6.03
CA GLN A 169 3.61 17.14 -7.00
C GLN A 169 3.96 15.72 -6.54
N LEU A 170 4.17 15.47 -5.25
CA LEU A 170 4.38 14.11 -4.74
C LEU A 170 3.15 13.24 -5.00
N ALA A 171 1.95 13.77 -4.77
CA ALA A 171 0.66 13.14 -4.99
C ALA A 171 0.61 11.64 -4.66
N PRO A 172 0.96 11.24 -3.41
CA PRO A 172 1.06 9.83 -3.06
C PRO A 172 -0.29 9.12 -3.21
N ASN A 173 -0.36 8.16 -4.13
CA ASN A 173 -1.49 7.25 -4.29
C ASN A 173 -1.17 5.90 -3.67
N GLY A 174 0.02 5.35 -3.93
CA GLY A 174 0.53 4.14 -3.28
C GLY A 174 1.86 4.39 -2.57
N LEU A 175 2.11 3.69 -1.47
CA LEU A 175 3.35 3.73 -0.71
C LEU A 175 3.88 2.32 -0.49
N HIS A 176 5.19 2.14 -0.65
CA HIS A 176 5.88 0.92 -0.30
C HIS A 176 7.25 1.26 0.29
N ILE A 177 7.70 0.49 1.27
CA ILE A 177 9.08 0.59 1.75
C ILE A 177 9.79 -0.66 1.28
N ASP A 178 10.87 -0.47 0.54
CA ASP A 178 11.80 -1.53 0.22
C ASP A 178 12.64 -1.82 1.46
N ASP A 179 12.46 -2.99 2.07
CA ASP A 179 13.17 -3.35 3.30
C ASP A 179 14.67 -3.57 3.10
N GLU A 180 15.12 -3.88 1.88
CA GLU A 180 16.52 -4.12 1.55
C GLU A 180 17.29 -2.80 1.55
N ASP A 181 16.81 -1.83 0.77
CA ASP A 181 17.46 -0.53 0.62
C ASP A 181 16.99 0.52 1.64
N GLY A 182 15.83 0.31 2.27
CA GLY A 182 15.18 1.25 3.19
C GLY A 182 14.50 2.44 2.50
N ASN A 183 14.44 2.43 1.16
CA ASN A 183 13.84 3.50 0.37
C ASN A 183 12.32 3.44 0.44
N LEU A 184 11.70 4.61 0.60
CA LEU A 184 10.25 4.74 0.48
C LEU A 184 9.90 5.03 -0.98
N ILE A 185 9.24 4.07 -1.62
CA ILE A 185 8.71 4.17 -2.98
C ILE A 185 7.31 4.76 -2.93
N VAL A 186 7.09 5.79 -3.74
CA VAL A 186 5.81 6.48 -3.88
C VAL A 186 5.29 6.26 -5.28
N ALA A 187 4.13 5.61 -5.41
CA ALA A 187 3.33 5.66 -6.63
C ALA A 187 2.58 6.99 -6.64
N SER A 188 3.12 7.95 -7.39
CA SER A 188 2.53 9.27 -7.58
C SER A 188 1.38 9.18 -8.56
N TRP A 189 0.21 9.70 -8.18
CA TRP A 189 -0.95 9.79 -9.08
C TRP A 189 -0.64 10.68 -10.29
N GLY A 190 0.11 11.76 -10.06
CA GLY A 190 0.33 12.84 -11.02
C GLY A 190 -0.51 14.07 -10.69
N GLY A 191 -0.69 14.96 -11.68
CA GLY A 191 -1.48 16.18 -11.52
C GLY A 191 -2.98 15.87 -11.60
N VAL A 192 -3.59 15.57 -10.45
CA VAL A 192 -5.01 15.20 -10.38
C VAL A 192 -5.90 16.39 -10.76
N MET A 193 -6.72 16.18 -11.79
CA MET A 193 -7.71 17.15 -12.26
C MET A 193 -9.14 16.65 -12.02
N GLU A 194 -10.13 17.46 -12.44
CA GLU A 194 -11.53 17.10 -12.36
C GLU A 194 -11.80 15.75 -13.05
N GLY A 195 -12.59 14.88 -12.40
CA GLY A 195 -12.86 13.53 -12.90
C GLY A 195 -11.75 12.50 -12.65
N TRP A 196 -10.80 12.77 -11.75
CA TRP A 196 -9.73 11.84 -11.32
C TRP A 196 -8.64 11.54 -12.37
N GLY A 197 -8.68 12.23 -13.50
CA GLY A 197 -7.68 12.10 -14.56
C GLY A 197 -6.41 12.91 -14.29
N THR A 198 -5.33 12.53 -14.97
CA THR A 198 -4.03 13.22 -14.90
C THR A 198 -3.48 13.61 -16.28
N PRO A 199 -4.22 14.41 -17.08
CA PRO A 199 -3.87 14.68 -18.47
C PRO A 199 -2.65 15.58 -18.63
N GLU A 200 -2.35 16.45 -17.66
CA GLU A 200 -1.23 17.41 -17.74
C GLU A 200 0.06 16.86 -17.13
N LEU A 201 -0.03 16.00 -16.11
CA LEU A 201 1.11 15.38 -15.45
C LEU A 201 0.78 13.94 -15.10
N GLN A 202 1.31 12.99 -15.86
CA GLN A 202 1.08 11.57 -15.66
C GLN A 202 1.69 11.05 -14.35
N GLY A 203 1.12 9.96 -13.84
CA GLY A 203 1.64 9.25 -12.68
C GLY A 203 3.04 8.69 -12.92
N SER A 204 3.79 8.51 -11.83
CA SER A 204 5.16 8.00 -11.87
C SER A 204 5.52 7.31 -10.55
N LEU A 205 6.57 6.48 -10.56
CA LEU A 205 7.20 6.01 -9.33
C LEU A 205 8.30 7.00 -8.91
N LYS A 206 8.33 7.33 -7.63
CA LYS A 206 9.35 8.17 -7.00
C LYS A 206 9.99 7.42 -5.85
N SER A 207 11.24 7.73 -5.53
CA SER A 207 11.96 7.18 -4.37
C SER A 207 12.35 8.30 -3.43
N ILE A 208 12.17 8.08 -2.12
CA ILE A 208 12.65 8.92 -1.04
C ILE A 208 13.68 8.09 -0.26
N ASN A 209 14.92 8.58 -0.23
CA ASN A 209 16.07 7.91 0.38
C ASN A 209 16.49 8.62 1.67
#